data_AF-A0A0Q4NGH3-F1
#
_entry.id   AF-A0A0Q4NGH3-F1
#
_cell.length_a   1.000
_cell.length_b   1.000
_cell.length_c   1.000
_cell.angle_alpha   90.00
_cell.angle_beta   90.00
_cell.angle_gamma   90.00
#
_symmetry.space_group_name_H-M   'P 1'
#
loop_
_entity.id
_entity.type
_entity.pdbx_description
1 polymer ?
#
loop_
_entity_poly.entity_id
_entity_poly.type
_entity_poly.pdbx_seq_one_letter_code
_entity_poly.pdbx_strand_id
1 'polypeptide(L)'
;MANAADPHQDWRKALLQQDRHLELYRPASKERAKFCYWRLGRGYDKAEYLKGAWLLRDVEYNKEHYIDPQLLDCLFVIQEWLRREGRKPDIHILSGYRTPAHNFRLEGAARQSLHMKGQAADIHVPGVSTKLLAAMSMVISAGGVGIYMDKGFIHVDTGRVRTWRG
;
A
#
# COMPACT_ATOMS: atom_id res chain seq x y z
N MET A 1 17.68 -13.12 26.32
CA MET A 1 18.77 -12.55 25.50
C MET A 1 18.16 -12.12 24.17
N ALA A 2 18.10 -10.81 23.91
CA ALA A 2 17.54 -10.30 22.66
C ALA A 2 18.53 -10.58 21.54
N ASN A 3 18.12 -11.36 20.54
CA ASN A 3 18.94 -11.64 19.38
C ASN A 3 19.00 -10.36 18.53
N ALA A 4 20.15 -9.69 18.49
CA ALA A 4 20.36 -8.55 17.62
C ALA A 4 20.30 -9.06 16.18
N ALA A 5 19.31 -8.62 15.41
CA ALA A 5 19.18 -8.94 14.00
C ALA A 5 20.45 -8.48 13.25
N ASP A 6 20.97 -9.35 12.38
CA ASP A 6 22.09 -9.08 11.48
C ASP A 6 21.79 -7.83 10.62
N PRO A 7 22.62 -6.78 10.66
CA PRO A 7 22.43 -5.55 9.88
C PRO A 7 22.53 -5.76 8.35
N HIS A 8 22.98 -6.93 7.88
CA HIS A 8 23.00 -7.31 6.46
C HIS A 8 21.76 -8.10 6.01
N GLN A 9 20.94 -8.56 6.95
CA GLN A 9 19.69 -9.22 6.61
C GLN A 9 18.66 -8.15 6.22
N ASP A 10 18.18 -8.20 4.98
CA ASP A 10 17.09 -7.36 4.51
C ASP A 10 15.89 -7.52 5.47
N TRP A 11 15.73 -6.55 6.37
CA TRP A 11 14.75 -6.59 7.45
C TRP A 11 13.33 -6.74 6.91
N ARG A 12 13.09 -6.34 5.65
CA ARG A 12 11.81 -6.50 4.96
C ARG A 12 11.57 -7.96 4.62
N LYS A 13 12.59 -8.68 4.12
CA LYS A 13 12.49 -10.13 3.88
C LYS A 13 12.18 -10.86 5.17
N ALA A 14 12.88 -10.52 6.26
CA ALA A 14 12.59 -11.10 7.58
C ALA A 14 11.16 -10.78 8.03
N LEU A 15 10.70 -9.53 7.84
CA LEU A 15 9.34 -9.12 8.16
C LEU A 15 8.28 -9.86 7.34
N LEU A 16 8.57 -10.24 6.10
CA LEU A 16 7.65 -11.01 5.25
C LEU A 16 7.58 -12.51 5.61
N GLN A 17 8.43 -12.99 6.53
CA GLN A 17 8.40 -14.37 7.06
C GLN A 17 7.46 -14.51 8.27
N GLN A 18 6.24 -13.99 8.16
CA GLN A 18 5.18 -14.13 9.16
C GLN A 18 3.79 -14.04 8.50
N ASP A 19 2.74 -14.27 9.27
CA ASP A 19 1.37 -13.98 8.85
C ASP A 19 1.19 -12.48 8.58
N ARG A 20 0.75 -12.14 7.36
CA ARG A 20 0.71 -10.76 6.89
C ARG A 20 -0.70 -10.22 7.07
N HIS A 21 -0.89 -9.53 8.19
CA HIS A 21 -2.14 -8.88 8.55
C HIS A 21 -2.11 -7.41 8.13
N LEU A 22 -3.12 -7.00 7.38
CA LEU A 22 -3.36 -5.60 7.03
C LEU A 22 -4.64 -5.12 7.68
N GLU A 23 -4.60 -3.90 8.21
CA GLU A 23 -5.79 -3.13 8.55
C GLU A 23 -5.80 -1.83 7.75
N LEU A 24 -6.80 -1.65 6.91
CA LEU A 24 -6.86 -0.52 5.99
C LEU A 24 -8.22 0.19 6.11
N TYR A 25 -8.22 1.50 5.92
CA TYR A 25 -9.41 2.32 5.84
C TYR A 25 -9.55 2.95 4.44
N ARG A 26 -10.75 2.91 3.87
CA ARG A 26 -11.08 3.53 2.57
C ARG A 26 -12.05 4.69 2.80
N PRO A 27 -11.57 5.96 2.91
CA PRO A 27 -12.44 7.10 3.21
C PRO A 27 -13.60 7.27 2.22
N ALA A 28 -13.36 7.02 0.93
CA ALA A 28 -14.36 7.19 -0.13
C ALA A 28 -15.62 6.32 0.06
N SER A 29 -15.46 5.10 0.57
CA SER A 29 -16.57 4.18 0.85
C SER A 29 -16.88 4.04 2.35
N LYS A 30 -16.09 4.67 3.22
CA LYS A 30 -16.14 4.53 4.68
C LYS A 30 -15.92 3.10 5.18
N GLU A 31 -15.37 2.23 4.34
CA GLU A 31 -15.08 0.83 4.69
C GLU A 31 -13.76 0.73 5.46
N ARG A 32 -13.73 -0.12 6.48
CA ARG A 32 -12.52 -0.56 7.17
C ARG A 32 -12.46 -2.07 7.12
N ALA A 33 -11.30 -2.62 6.77
CA ALA A 33 -11.09 -4.06 6.74
C ALA A 33 -9.79 -4.43 7.44
N LYS A 34 -9.86 -5.46 8.28
CA LYS A 34 -8.71 -6.18 8.80
C LYS A 34 -8.70 -7.57 8.19
N PHE A 35 -7.58 -7.97 7.58
CA PHE A 35 -7.50 -9.23 6.85
C PHE A 35 -6.08 -9.81 6.84
N CYS A 36 -5.98 -11.14 6.78
CA CYS A 36 -4.72 -11.88 6.72
C CYS A 36 -4.51 -12.48 5.31
N TYR A 37 -3.95 -11.71 4.38
CA TYR A 37 -3.89 -12.13 2.97
C TYR A 37 -2.84 -13.23 2.70
N TRP A 38 -1.86 -13.41 3.59
CA TRP A 38 -0.83 -14.44 3.49
C TRP A 38 -0.56 -15.06 4.86
N ARG A 39 -0.50 -16.39 4.91
CA ARG A 39 -0.20 -17.17 6.11
C ARG A 39 1.11 -17.93 5.94
N LEU A 40 2.00 -17.81 6.93
CA LEU A 40 3.28 -18.51 6.91
C LEU A 40 3.05 -20.02 6.84
N GLY A 41 3.74 -20.69 5.91
CA GLY A 41 3.61 -22.13 5.69
C GLY A 41 2.33 -22.59 4.96
N ARG A 42 1.37 -21.69 4.67
CA ARG A 42 0.15 -22.01 3.89
C ARG A 42 0.03 -21.23 2.59
N GLY A 43 0.59 -20.03 2.53
CA GLY A 43 0.52 -19.16 1.37
C GLY A 43 -0.68 -18.21 1.41
N TYR A 44 -1.20 -17.83 0.23
CA TYR A 44 -2.31 -16.87 0.12
C TYR A 44 -3.62 -17.46 0.64
N ASP A 45 -4.26 -16.71 1.52
CA ASP A 45 -5.65 -16.98 1.92
C ASP A 45 -6.57 -16.25 0.95
N LYS A 46 -7.22 -17.00 0.05
CA LYS A 46 -8.03 -16.43 -1.03
C LYS A 46 -9.15 -15.53 -0.51
N ALA A 47 -9.84 -15.93 0.56
CA ALA A 47 -10.96 -15.16 1.08
C ALA A 47 -10.48 -13.84 1.69
N GLU A 48 -9.38 -13.87 2.43
CA GLU A 48 -8.77 -12.69 3.04
C GLU A 48 -8.15 -11.74 2.00
N TYR A 49 -7.50 -12.30 0.98
CA TYR A 49 -7.00 -11.54 -0.16
C TYR A 49 -8.13 -10.77 -0.87
N LEU A 50 -9.28 -11.41 -1.11
CA LEU A 50 -10.42 -10.77 -1.75
C LEU A 50 -11.00 -9.60 -0.93
N LYS A 51 -10.92 -9.65 0.41
CA LYS A 51 -11.27 -8.48 1.25
C LYS A 51 -10.36 -7.29 0.97
N GLY A 52 -9.06 -7.54 0.83
CA GLY A 52 -8.08 -6.52 0.44
C GLY A 52 -8.37 -5.98 -0.96
N ALA A 53 -8.56 -6.86 -1.94
CA ALA A 53 -8.87 -6.47 -3.32
C ALA A 53 -10.16 -5.62 -3.40
N TRP A 54 -11.20 -6.00 -2.66
CA TRP A 54 -12.42 -5.23 -2.54
C TRP A 54 -12.18 -3.85 -1.95
N LEU A 55 -11.40 -3.73 -0.90
CA LEU A 55 -11.11 -2.43 -0.28
C LEU A 55 -10.28 -1.51 -1.20
N LEU A 56 -9.38 -2.09 -2.02
CA LEU A 56 -8.59 -1.38 -3.01
C LEU A 56 -9.32 -1.18 -4.35
N ARG A 57 -10.58 -1.60 -4.51
CA ARG A 57 -11.33 -1.47 -5.76
C ARG A 57 -11.47 -0.02 -6.23
N ASP A 58 -11.94 0.13 -7.46
CA ASP A 58 -12.45 1.40 -7.94
C ASP A 58 -13.82 1.64 -7.29
N VAL A 59 -13.86 2.49 -6.26
CA VAL A 59 -15.09 2.77 -5.49
C VAL A 59 -16.11 3.53 -6.34
N GLU A 60 -15.63 4.48 -7.15
CA GLU A 60 -16.47 5.33 -8.00
C GLU A 60 -17.26 4.51 -9.02
N TYR A 61 -16.62 3.49 -9.60
CA TYR A 61 -17.26 2.59 -10.57
C TYR A 61 -17.76 1.29 -9.95
N ASN A 62 -17.52 1.08 -8.66
CA ASN A 62 -17.73 -0.17 -7.94
C ASN A 62 -17.20 -1.40 -8.71
N LYS A 63 -15.95 -1.30 -9.18
CA LYS A 63 -15.29 -2.36 -9.95
C LYS A 63 -14.05 -2.86 -9.23
N GLU A 64 -14.05 -4.14 -8.93
CA GLU A 64 -12.90 -4.87 -8.42
C GLU A 64 -11.92 -5.26 -9.54
N HIS A 65 -10.69 -5.53 -9.13
CA HIS A 65 -9.63 -6.04 -9.99
C HIS A 65 -8.67 -6.86 -9.14
N TYR A 66 -7.88 -7.71 -9.79
CA TYR A 66 -6.75 -8.33 -9.12
C TYR A 66 -5.79 -7.25 -8.61
N ILE A 67 -5.42 -7.33 -7.34
CA ILE A 67 -4.41 -6.49 -6.73
C ILE A 67 -3.10 -7.27 -6.64
N ASP A 68 -2.02 -6.65 -7.08
CA ASP A 68 -0.67 -7.19 -7.00
C ASP A 68 -0.32 -7.47 -5.52
N PRO A 69 -0.02 -8.73 -5.16
CA PRO A 69 0.37 -9.06 -3.79
C PRO A 69 1.60 -8.30 -3.30
N GLN A 70 2.50 -7.88 -4.19
CA GLN A 70 3.64 -7.05 -3.81
C GLN A 70 3.21 -5.65 -3.33
N LEU A 71 2.06 -5.15 -3.81
CA LEU A 71 1.48 -3.91 -3.30
C LEU A 71 0.97 -4.12 -1.87
N LEU A 72 0.33 -5.26 -1.59
CA LEU A 72 -0.09 -5.61 -0.24
C LEU A 72 1.11 -5.78 0.69
N ASP A 73 2.19 -6.42 0.23
CA ASP A 73 3.44 -6.53 0.97
C ASP A 73 4.05 -5.15 1.28
N CYS A 74 4.03 -4.22 0.31
CA CYS A 74 4.47 -2.85 0.52
C CYS A 74 3.66 -2.16 1.63
N LEU A 75 2.33 -2.21 1.56
CA LEU A 75 1.44 -1.64 2.58
C LEU A 75 1.66 -2.30 3.94
N PHE A 76 1.88 -3.61 3.97
CA PHE A 76 2.14 -4.36 5.20
C PHE A 76 3.44 -3.89 5.86
N VAL A 77 4.53 -3.76 5.08
CA VAL A 77 5.82 -3.28 5.60
C VAL A 77 5.72 -1.84 6.11
N ILE A 78 4.99 -0.95 5.42
CA ILE A 78 4.71 0.41 5.90
C ILE A 78 3.96 0.36 7.24
N GLN A 79 2.97 -0.51 7.36
CA GLN A 79 2.16 -0.62 8.57
C GLN A 79 2.96 -1.15 9.77
N GLU A 80 3.82 -2.13 9.55
CA GLU A 80 4.74 -2.66 10.56
C GLU A 80 5.80 -1.64 10.96
N TRP A 81 6.31 -0.86 10.01
CA TRP A 81 7.22 0.25 10.33
C TRP A 81 6.53 1.27 11.24
N LEU A 82 5.29 1.67 10.94
CA LEU A 82 4.52 2.58 11.81
C LEU A 82 4.39 2.02 13.24
N ARG A 83 4.09 0.73 13.39
CA ARG A 83 4.02 0.08 14.71
C ARG A 83 5.35 0.15 15.47
N ARG A 84 6.46 -0.14 14.80
CA ARG A 84 7.80 -0.14 15.40
C ARG A 84 8.24 1.25 15.86
N GLU A 85 7.81 2.29 15.16
CA GLU A 85 8.05 3.69 15.53
C GLU A 85 7.08 4.22 16.59
N GLY A 86 6.22 3.37 17.16
CA GLY A 86 5.21 3.79 18.14
C GLY A 86 4.11 4.68 17.54
N ARG A 87 3.90 4.63 16.23
CA ARG A 87 2.87 5.39 15.51
C ARG A 87 1.63 4.55 15.30
N LYS A 88 0.46 5.20 15.25
CA LYS A 88 -0.80 4.52 14.93
C LYS A 88 -0.74 4.02 13.47
N PRO A 89 -0.91 2.71 13.22
CA PRO A 89 -0.81 2.11 11.88
C PRO A 89 -2.08 2.32 11.02
N ASP A 90 -2.67 3.52 11.02
CA ASP A 90 -3.96 3.81 10.37
C ASP A 90 -3.77 4.28 8.91
N ILE A 91 -3.50 3.33 8.02
CA ILE A 91 -3.33 3.63 6.59
C ILE A 91 -4.69 3.87 5.93
N HIS A 92 -4.84 5.05 5.35
CA HIS A 92 -6.00 5.44 4.55
C HIS A 92 -5.66 5.26 3.07
N ILE A 93 -6.41 4.40 2.39
CA ILE A 93 -6.32 4.21 0.94
C ILE A 93 -7.19 5.28 0.28
N LEU A 94 -6.57 6.29 -0.32
CA LEU A 94 -7.31 7.32 -1.05
C LEU A 94 -7.70 6.83 -2.44
N SER A 95 -6.83 6.04 -3.07
CA SER A 95 -7.08 5.38 -4.35
C SER A 95 -6.33 4.05 -4.42
N GLY A 96 -6.99 3.00 -4.92
CA GLY A 96 -6.36 1.73 -5.25
C GLY A 96 -6.45 1.48 -6.76
N TYR A 97 -7.04 0.36 -7.18
CA TYR A 97 -7.39 0.12 -8.58
C TYR A 97 -8.26 1.26 -9.15
N ARG A 98 -8.00 1.62 -10.40
CA ARG A 98 -8.84 2.54 -11.20
C ARG A 98 -9.23 1.84 -12.48
N THR A 99 -10.52 1.88 -12.82
CA THR A 99 -10.96 1.51 -14.17
C THR A 99 -10.34 2.45 -15.21
N PRO A 100 -10.16 2.01 -16.47
CA PRO A 100 -9.70 2.90 -17.54
C PRO A 100 -10.54 4.16 -17.68
N ALA A 101 -11.87 4.03 -17.55
CA ALA A 101 -12.80 5.15 -17.60
C ALA A 101 -12.57 6.15 -16.44
N HIS A 102 -12.38 5.66 -15.20
CA HIS A 102 -12.05 6.52 -14.08
C HIS A 102 -10.72 7.25 -14.31
N ASN A 103 -9.65 6.51 -14.65
CA ASN A 103 -8.33 7.11 -14.82
C ASN A 103 -8.31 8.18 -15.92
N PHE A 104 -9.06 7.99 -17.01
CA PHE A 104 -9.15 8.97 -18.09
C PHE A 104 -9.83 10.30 -17.67
N ARG A 105 -10.77 10.26 -16.72
CA ARG A 105 -11.46 11.47 -16.22
C ARG A 105 -10.61 12.28 -15.24
N LEU A 106 -9.59 11.69 -14.63
CA LEU A 106 -8.77 12.37 -13.63
C LEU A 106 -7.71 13.26 -14.29
N GLU A 107 -7.77 14.55 -13.99
CA GLU A 107 -6.76 15.51 -14.42
C GLU A 107 -5.37 15.13 -13.88
N GLY A 108 -4.37 15.15 -14.76
CA GLY A 108 -2.98 14.81 -14.41
C GLY A 108 -2.70 13.30 -14.25
N ALA A 109 -3.69 12.42 -14.40
CA ALA A 109 -3.45 10.98 -14.35
C ALA A 109 -2.66 10.49 -15.57
N ALA A 110 -1.63 9.67 -15.33
CA ALA A 110 -0.86 9.06 -16.42
C ALA A 110 -1.74 8.11 -17.26
N ARG A 111 -1.60 8.17 -18.59
CA ARG A 111 -2.35 7.30 -19.52
C ARG A 111 -2.12 5.81 -19.29
N GLN A 112 -0.93 5.43 -18.83
CA GLN A 112 -0.55 4.05 -18.50
C GLN A 112 -0.31 3.87 -16.99
N SER A 113 -1.19 4.47 -16.18
CA SER A 113 -1.11 4.41 -14.72
C SER A 113 -1.12 2.98 -14.18
N LEU A 114 -0.28 2.71 -13.18
CA LEU A 114 -0.22 1.41 -12.50
C LEU A 114 -1.45 1.14 -11.61
N HIS A 115 -2.23 2.18 -11.28
CA HIS A 115 -3.55 1.99 -10.66
C HIS A 115 -4.46 1.13 -11.54
N MET A 116 -4.39 1.27 -12.86
CA MET A 116 -5.22 0.48 -13.78
C MET A 116 -4.82 -0.99 -13.87
N LYS A 117 -3.68 -1.37 -13.28
CA LYS A 117 -3.18 -2.74 -13.23
C LYS A 117 -3.30 -3.37 -11.85
N GLY A 118 -3.90 -2.67 -10.87
CA GLY A 118 -3.93 -3.11 -9.47
C GLY A 118 -2.54 -3.10 -8.81
N GLN A 119 -1.62 -2.29 -9.34
CA GLN A 119 -0.20 -2.26 -8.95
C GLN A 119 0.18 -0.98 -8.20
N ALA A 120 -0.78 -0.12 -7.86
CA ALA A 120 -0.52 1.12 -7.15
C ALA A 120 -1.62 1.50 -6.16
N ALA A 121 -1.22 2.23 -5.13
CA ALA A 121 -2.12 2.85 -4.16
C ALA A 121 -1.66 4.28 -3.83
N ASP A 122 -2.63 5.18 -3.70
CA ASP A 122 -2.42 6.50 -3.11
C ASP A 122 -2.83 6.41 -1.64
N ILE A 123 -1.90 6.72 -0.74
CA ILE A 123 -2.06 6.50 0.70
C ILE A 123 -1.80 7.76 1.52
N HIS A 124 -2.58 7.88 2.59
CA HIS A 124 -2.44 8.87 3.65
C HIS A 124 -2.37 8.18 5.00
N VAL A 125 -1.64 8.74 5.96
CA VAL A 125 -1.59 8.24 7.34
C VAL A 125 -1.75 9.42 8.28
N PRO A 126 -2.88 9.52 9.01
CA PRO A 126 -3.11 10.62 9.94
C PRO A 126 -2.00 10.72 10.99
N GLY A 127 -1.51 11.93 11.23
CA GLY A 127 -0.42 12.18 12.19
C GLY A 127 0.98 11.85 11.65
N VAL A 128 1.12 11.49 10.38
CA VAL A 128 2.42 11.29 9.72
C VAL A 128 2.52 12.26 8.54
N SER A 129 3.56 13.11 8.55
CA SER A 129 3.78 14.04 7.45
C SER A 129 4.02 13.30 6.12
N THR A 130 3.51 13.83 5.01
CA THR A 130 3.74 13.29 3.67
C THR A 130 5.23 13.13 3.35
N LYS A 131 6.07 14.06 3.85
CA LYS A 131 7.53 14.00 3.69
C LYS A 131 8.13 12.78 4.40
N LEU A 132 7.74 12.53 5.66
CA LEU A 132 8.22 11.37 6.41
C LEU A 132 7.71 10.07 5.79
N LEU A 133 6.41 10.02 5.46
CA LEU A 133 5.82 8.85 4.83
C LEU A 133 6.51 8.53 3.49
N ALA A 134 6.79 9.54 2.66
CA ALA A 134 7.53 9.37 1.41
C ALA A 134 8.97 8.88 1.64
N ALA A 135 9.71 9.51 2.56
CA ALA A 135 11.08 9.11 2.90
C ALA A 135 11.15 7.62 3.26
N MET A 136 10.21 7.17 4.08
CA MET A 136 10.15 5.79 4.52
C MET A 136 9.65 4.83 3.45
N SER A 137 8.67 5.23 2.65
CA SER A 137 8.22 4.43 1.51
C SER A 137 9.30 4.27 0.44
N MET A 138 10.20 5.25 0.26
CA MET A 138 11.36 5.09 -0.64
C MET A 138 12.38 4.09 -0.10
N VAL A 139 12.52 4.01 1.23
CA VAL A 139 13.30 2.93 1.84
C VAL A 139 12.57 1.62 1.59
N ILE A 140 11.33 1.49 2.04
CA ILE A 140 10.54 0.24 2.09
C ILE A 140 10.21 -0.36 0.71
N SER A 141 9.73 0.46 -0.22
CA SER A 141 9.08 -0.01 -1.46
C SER A 141 10.09 -0.58 -2.45
N ALA A 142 9.66 -1.63 -3.15
CA ALA A 142 10.41 -2.23 -4.26
C ALA A 142 10.15 -1.52 -5.61
N GLY A 143 9.23 -0.54 -5.66
CA GLY A 143 8.85 0.17 -6.89
C GLY A 143 8.81 1.69 -6.74
N GLY A 144 7.84 2.33 -7.38
CA GLY A 144 7.75 3.79 -7.47
C GLY A 144 7.15 4.46 -6.23
N VAL A 145 7.61 5.68 -5.93
CA VAL A 145 7.04 6.57 -4.91
C VAL A 145 6.77 7.96 -5.48
N GLY A 146 5.50 8.36 -5.55
CA GLY A 146 5.09 9.72 -5.91
C GLY A 146 4.76 10.55 -4.67
N ILE A 147 5.15 11.82 -4.64
CA ILE A 147 4.98 12.69 -3.48
C ILE A 147 4.05 13.85 -3.83
N TYR A 148 2.88 13.91 -3.20
CA TYR A 148 1.86 14.93 -3.43
C TYR A 148 1.60 15.71 -2.14
N MET A 149 2.53 16.58 -1.76
CA MET A 149 2.50 17.29 -0.47
C MET A 149 1.25 18.17 -0.33
N ASP A 150 0.92 18.93 -1.37
CA ASP A 150 -0.23 19.84 -1.38
C ASP A 150 -1.57 19.08 -1.30
N LYS A 151 -1.58 17.80 -1.69
CA LYS A 151 -2.75 16.91 -1.61
C LYS A 151 -2.73 16.01 -0.38
N GLY A 152 -1.66 16.05 0.43
CA GLY A 152 -1.56 15.31 1.69
C GLY A 152 -1.35 13.80 1.57
N PHE A 153 -0.91 13.27 0.42
CA PHE A 153 -0.74 11.82 0.21
C PHE A 153 0.54 11.46 -0.54
N ILE A 154 0.89 10.18 -0.51
CA ILE A 154 1.93 9.61 -1.36
C ILE A 154 1.33 8.54 -2.27
N HIS A 155 1.92 8.38 -3.44
CA HIS A 155 1.68 7.25 -4.32
C HIS A 155 2.74 6.19 -4.07
N VAL A 156 2.36 4.92 -4.01
CA VAL A 156 3.27 3.77 -3.99
C VAL A 156 2.86 2.78 -5.07
N ASP A 157 3.83 2.21 -5.79
CA ASP A 157 3.60 1.21 -6.83
C ASP A 157 4.64 0.08 -6.84
N THR A 158 4.31 -1.00 -7.56
CA THR A 158 5.18 -2.18 -7.75
C THR A 158 5.93 -2.17 -9.10
N GLY A 159 5.99 -1.02 -9.76
CA GLY A 159 6.71 -0.83 -11.02
C GLY A 159 8.21 -0.59 -10.83
N ARG A 160 8.85 0.10 -11.78
CA ARG A 160 10.27 0.45 -11.68
C ARG A 160 10.52 1.39 -10.49
N VAL A 161 11.61 1.15 -9.76
CA VAL A 161 12.07 2.05 -8.69
C VAL A 161 12.30 3.44 -9.25
N ARG A 162 11.56 4.41 -8.73
CA ARG A 162 11.63 5.83 -9.12
C ARG A 162 10.91 6.69 -8.10
N THR A 163 11.30 7.96 -8.03
CA THR A 163 10.61 8.95 -7.19
C THR A 163 10.26 10.17 -8.02
N TRP A 164 9.07 10.73 -7.80
CA TRP A 164 8.66 11.98 -8.43
C TRP A 164 7.82 12.84 -7.47
N ARG A 165 7.65 14.11 -7.85
CA ARG A 165 6.76 15.06 -7.18
C ARG A 165 5.67 15.46 -8.16
N GLY A 166 4.44 15.62 -7.68
CA GLY A 166 3.30 16.07 -8.48
C GLY A 166 2.32 16.88 -7.67
#